data_AF-A0A967JIM8-F1
#
_entry.id   AF-A0A967JIM8-F1
#
_cell.length_a   1.000
_cell.length_b   1.000
_cell.length_c   1.000
_cell.angle_alpha   90.00
_cell.angle_beta   90.00
_cell.angle_gamma   90.00
#
_symmetry.space_group_name_H-M   'P 1'
#
loop_
_entity.id
_entity.type
_entity.pdbx_description
1 polymer ?
#
loop_
_entity_poly.entity_id
_entity_poly.type
_entity_poly.pdbx_seq_one_letter_code
_entity_poly.pdbx_strand_id
1 'polypeptide(L)'
;GFGGMWVARTLANAEVDVTLIDRSNYHTFFPLLYQVAAAELAPTDIAHPIRAVFRRATNVTVRLAEMTGLDLDGRLVRTDQGSFP
;
A
#
# COMPACT_ATOMS: atom_id res chain seq x y z
N GLY A 1 -1.69 -2.41 -3.23
CA GLY A 1 -1.84 -2.81 -4.67
C GLY A 1 -1.96 -1.60 -5.62
N PHE A 2 -2.10 -1.78 -6.95
CA PHE A 2 -2.08 -0.68 -7.94
C PHE A 2 -3.10 0.44 -7.68
N GLY A 3 -4.38 0.09 -7.48
CA GLY A 3 -5.43 1.08 -7.25
C GLY A 3 -5.15 1.94 -6.02
N GLY A 4 -4.89 1.31 -4.87
CA GLY A 4 -4.54 2.03 -3.64
C GLY A 4 -3.29 2.90 -3.77
N MET A 5 -2.25 2.43 -4.47
CA MET A 5 -1.03 3.22 -4.73
C MET A 5 -1.33 4.46 -5.57
N TRP A 6 -2.14 4.32 -6.63
CA TRP A 6 -2.50 5.44 -7.50
C TRP A 6 -3.38 6.47 -6.78
N VAL A 7 -4.39 6.01 -6.03
CA VAL A 7 -5.23 6.90 -5.22
C VAL A 7 -4.38 7.68 -4.21
N ALA A 8 -3.52 7.00 -3.46
CA ALA A 8 -2.63 7.65 -2.51
C ALA A 8 -1.65 8.63 -3.19
N ARG A 9 -1.15 8.32 -4.39
CA ARG A 9 -0.29 9.25 -5.16
C ARG A 9 -1.05 10.49 -5.62
N THR A 10 -2.29 10.34 -6.05
CA THR A 10 -3.13 11.48 -6.47
C THR A 10 -3.50 12.37 -5.28
N LEU A 11 -3.78 11.77 -4.13
CA LEU A 11 -4.13 12.49 -2.90
C LEU A 11 -2.91 13.04 -2.12
N ALA A 12 -1.69 12.66 -2.49
CA ALA A 12 -0.46 13.09 -1.80
C ALA A 12 -0.20 14.61 -1.82
N ASN A 13 -0.93 15.37 -2.65
CA ASN A 13 -0.84 16.84 -2.70
C ASN A 13 -2.17 17.53 -2.32
N ALA A 14 -3.15 16.77 -1.82
CA ALA A 14 -4.44 17.31 -1.40
C ALA A 14 -4.42 17.61 0.11
N GLU A 15 -5.29 18.51 0.56
CA GLU A 15 -5.48 18.87 1.99
C GLU A 15 -6.31 17.80 2.73
N VAL A 16 -5.86 16.55 2.68
CA VAL A 16 -6.47 15.42 3.38
C VAL A 16 -5.37 14.52 3.95
N ASP A 17 -5.65 13.90 5.09
CA ASP A 17 -4.79 12.86 5.65
C ASP A 17 -5.09 11.51 4.97
N VAL A 18 -4.05 10.84 4.50
CA VAL A 18 -4.16 9.56 3.79
C VAL A 18 -3.45 8.48 4.58
N THR A 19 -4.20 7.47 5.04
CA THR A 19 -3.60 6.26 5.62
C THR A 19 -3.64 5.13 4.61
N LEU A 20 -2.46 4.70 4.14
CA LEU A 20 -2.32 3.54 3.27
C LEU A 20 -1.97 2.31 4.09
N ILE A 21 -2.89 1.36 4.16
CA ILE A 21 -2.71 0.09 4.87
C ILE A 21 -2.43 -1.01 3.83
N ASP A 22 -1.33 -1.73 4.00
CA ASP A 22 -1.02 -2.90 3.16
C ASP A 22 -0.37 -3.99 4.04
N ARG A 23 -0.65 -5.25 3.75
CA ARG A 23 -0.07 -6.41 4.46
C ARG A 23 1.41 -6.62 4.11
N SER A 24 1.90 -5.98 3.06
CA SER A 24 3.30 -6.03 2.64
C SER A 24 3.92 -4.64 2.67
N ASN A 25 5.20 -4.56 3.03
CA ASN A 25 5.95 -3.29 3.05
C ASN A 25 6.46 -2.86 1.65
N TYR A 26 6.18 -3.66 0.63
CA TYR A 26 6.53 -3.44 -0.77
C TYR A 26 5.29 -3.50 -1.67
N HIS A 27 5.35 -2.77 -2.78
CA HIS A 27 4.42 -2.88 -3.88
C HIS A 27 5.03 -3.77 -4.96
N THR A 28 4.31 -4.81 -5.36
CA THR A 28 4.71 -5.70 -6.46
C THR A 28 4.14 -5.21 -7.79
N PHE A 29 5.00 -5.11 -8.80
CA PHE A 29 4.60 -4.89 -10.18
C PHE A 29 4.19 -6.22 -10.82
N PHE A 30 2.96 -6.65 -10.52
CA PHE A 30 2.40 -7.92 -10.98
C PHE A 30 2.46 -8.20 -12.50
N PRO A 31 2.46 -7.21 -13.41
CA PRO A 31 2.60 -7.49 -14.85
C PRO A 31 3.87 -8.25 -15.24
N LEU A 32 4.96 -8.17 -14.46
CA LEU A 32 6.21 -8.90 -14.73
C LEU A 32 6.37 -10.16 -13.86
N LEU A 33 5.31 -10.61 -13.18
CA LEU A 33 5.37 -11.78 -12.31
C LEU A 33 5.77 -13.05 -13.08
N TYR A 34 5.37 -13.15 -14.35
CA TYR A 34 5.72 -14.28 -15.21
C TYR A 34 7.23 -14.36 -15.47
N GLN A 35 7.93 -13.22 -15.56
CA GLN A 35 9.39 -13.20 -15.75
C GLN A 35 10.14 -13.65 -14.51
N VAL A 36 9.60 -13.36 -13.32
CA VAL A 36 10.12 -13.93 -12.08
C VAL A 36 9.90 -15.44 -12.03
N ALA A 37 8.72 -15.91 -12.41
CA ALA A 37 8.43 -17.35 -12.48
C ALA A 37 9.30 -18.09 -13.50
N ALA A 38 9.66 -17.43 -14.61
CA ALA A 38 10.58 -17.93 -15.63
C ALA A 38 12.07 -17.78 -15.25
N ALA A 39 12.38 -17.28 -14.06
CA ALA A 39 13.74 -16.97 -13.60
C ALA A 39 14.51 -15.95 -14.48
N GLU A 40 13.80 -15.13 -15.25
CA GLU A 40 14.37 -14.02 -16.02
C GLU A 40 14.63 -12.78 -15.17
N LEU A 41 13.87 -12.61 -14.08
CA LEU A 41 13.99 -11.50 -13.14
C LEU A 41 14.06 -12.01 -11.70
N ALA A 42 14.79 -11.30 -10.84
CA ALA A 42 14.73 -11.54 -9.41
C ALA A 42 13.44 -10.95 -8.83
N PRO A 43 12.86 -11.54 -7.76
CA PRO A 43 11.70 -10.96 -7.07
C PRO A 43 11.92 -9.50 -6.61
N THR A 44 13.16 -9.16 -6.27
CA THR A 44 13.57 -7.80 -5.87
C THR A 44 13.46 -6.78 -7.00
N ASP A 45 13.51 -7.22 -8.26
CA ASP A 45 13.42 -6.33 -9.42
C ASP A 45 11.99 -5.80 -9.62
N ILE A 46 10.99 -6.51 -9.09
CA ILE A 46 9.56 -6.17 -9.24
C ILE A 46 8.90 -5.76 -7.92
N ALA A 47 9.64 -5.72 -6.81
CA ALA A 47 9.13 -5.40 -5.48
C ALA A 47 9.77 -4.11 -4.95
N HIS A 48 8.99 -3.03 -4.88
CA HIS A 48 9.48 -1.71 -4.47
C HIS A 48 8.94 -1.30 -3.10
N PRO A 49 9.78 -0.82 -2.16
CA PRO A 49 9.30 -0.39 -0.84
C PRO A 49 8.26 0.73 -0.95
N ILE A 50 7.07 0.51 -0.36
CA ILE A 50 5.95 1.48 -0.43
C ILE A 50 6.37 2.82 0.20
N ARG A 51 7.09 2.76 1.32
CA ARG A 51 7.59 3.95 2.03
C ARG A 51 8.53 4.81 1.18
N ALA A 52 9.29 4.22 0.26
CA ALA A 52 10.17 4.98 -0.61
C ALA A 52 9.37 5.81 -1.63
N VAL A 53 8.24 5.28 -2.12
CA VAL A 53 7.36 5.96 -3.08
C VAL A 53 6.73 7.21 -2.47
N PHE A 54 6.32 7.15 -1.21
CA PHE A 54 5.66 8.26 -0.51
C PHE A 54 6.59 9.10 0.37
N ARG A 55 7.92 8.93 0.27
CA ARG A 55 8.89 9.61 1.15
C ARG A 55 8.77 11.14 1.17
N ARG A 56 8.29 11.73 0.07
CA ARG A 56 8.11 13.19 -0.06
C ARG A 56 6.68 13.67 0.25
N ALA A 57 5.73 12.75 0.40
CA ALA A 57 4.35 13.08 0.74
C ALA A 57 4.24 13.24 2.26
N THR A 58 3.87 14.43 2.72
CA THR A 58 3.77 14.72 4.16
C THR A 58 2.45 14.27 4.77
N ASN A 59 1.41 14.10 3.94
CA ASN A 59 0.07 13.71 4.35
C ASN A 59 -0.23 12.21 4.15
N VAL A 60 0.72 11.42 3.63
CA VAL A 60 0.53 9.97 3.40
C VAL A 60 1.27 9.18 4.46
N THR A 61 0.52 8.47 5.29
CA THR A 61 1.05 7.54 6.29
C THR A 61 0.87 6.10 5.83
N VAL A 62 1.97 5.33 5.79
CA VAL A 62 1.93 3.91 5.42
C VAL A 62 1.91 3.05 6.70
N ARG A 63 0.94 2.13 6.79
CA ARG A 63 0.81 1.15 7.88
C ARG A 63 0.96 -0.27 7.32
N LEU A 64 1.83 -1.05 7.96
CA LEU A 64 1.99 -2.47 7.67
C LEU A 64 1.00 -3.22 8.57
N ALA A 65 -0.14 -3.62 8.02
CA ALA A 65 -1.15 -4.39 8.72
C ALA A 65 -2.03 -5.14 7.72
N GLU A 66 -2.58 -6.27 8.15
CA GLU A 66 -3.54 -7.04 7.38
C GLU A 66 -4.96 -6.64 7.76
N MET A 67 -5.75 -6.26 6.75
CA MET A 67 -7.14 -5.88 6.95
C MET A 67 -7.99 -7.12 7.23
N THR A 68 -8.71 -7.10 8.35
CA THR A 68 -9.58 -8.19 8.81
C THR A 68 -11.06 -7.87 8.63
N GLY A 69 -11.43 -6.59 8.47
CA GLY A 69 -12.81 -6.20 8.20
C GLY A 69 -13.05 -4.70 8.12
N LEU A 70 -14.30 -4.32 7.87
CA LEU A 70 -14.80 -2.94 7.88
C LEU A 70 -15.97 -2.81 8.85
N ASP A 71 -15.98 -1.71 9.57
CA ASP A 71 -17.11 -1.23 10.35
C ASP A 71 -17.64 0.03 9.67
N LEU A 72 -18.72 -0.09 8.90
CA LEU A 72 -19.25 1.02 8.11
C LEU A 72 -19.99 2.03 8.98
N ASP A 73 -20.65 1.58 10.05
CA ASP A 73 -21.38 2.44 10.98
C ASP A 73 -20.40 3.27 11.82
N GLY A 74 -19.36 2.62 12.34
CA GLY A 74 -18.28 3.26 13.09
C GLY A 74 -17.26 3.99 12.22
N ARG A 75 -17.27 3.78 10.90
CA ARG A 75 -16.26 4.27 9.93
C ARG A 75 -14.85 3.84 10.33
N LEU A 76 -14.67 2.56 10.61
CA LEU A 76 -13.38 2.00 11.02
C LEU A 76 -12.94 0.87 10.09
N VAL A 77 -11.65 0.86 9.78
CA VAL A 77 -10.95 -0.28 9.18
C VAL A 77 -10.37 -1.13 10.30
N ARG A 78 -10.76 -2.41 10.36
CA ARG A 78 -10.23 -3.37 11.33
C ARG A 78 -9.03 -4.09 10.73
N THR A 79 -7.95 -4.20 11.49
CA THR A 79 -6.73 -4.91 11.11
C THR A 79 -6.24 -5.81 12.24
N ASP A 80 -5.22 -6.62 11.95
CA ASP A 80 -4.49 -7.43 12.94
C ASP A 80 -3.68 -6.59 13.96
N GLN A 81 -3.41 -5.32 13.64
CA GLN A 81 -2.66 -4.37 14.47
C GLN A 81 -3.55 -3.33 15.17
N GLY A 82 -4.87 -3.51 15.14
CA GLY A 82 -5.84 -2.59 15.74
C GLY A 82 -6.85 -2.05 14.73
N SER A 83 -7.57 -0.99 15.10
CA SER A 83 -8.53 -0.33 14.19
C SER A 83 -8.02 1.06 13.82
N PHE A 84 -8.22 1.43 12.57
CA PHE A 84 -7.90 2.74 12.02
C PHE A 84 -9.19 3.45 11.57
N PRO A 85 -9.29 4.78 11.74
CA PRO A 85 -10.34 5.57 11.11
C PRO A 85 -10.19 5.64 9.60
#